data_AF-A0A429MKY1-F1
#
_entry.id   AF-A0A429MKY1-F1
#
_cell.length_a   1.000
_cell.length_b   1.000
_cell.length_c   1.000
_cell.angle_alpha   90.00
_cell.angle_beta   90.00
_cell.angle_gamma   90.00
#
_symmetry.space_group_name_H-M   'P 1'
#
loop_
_entity.id
_entity.type
_entity.pdbx_description
1 polymer ?
#
loop_
_entity_poly.entity_id
_entity_poly.type
_entity_poly.pdbx_seq_one_letter_code
_entity_poly.pdbx_strand_id
1 'polypeptide(L)'
;MFDKLMTDQEIKAKLFERTSEIKKFGKLPQLDDNYLSFLGKYREIEITPDIIILGYETALKENQYLHENYPEISEKVWIIGRTGQGDEWFIGKEKNNILFYDHNQG
;
A
#
# COMPACT_ATOMS: atom_id res chain seq x y z
N MET A 1 -16.37 -2.96 -21.06
CA MET A 1 -16.01 -1.53 -21.22
C MET A 1 -14.71 -1.40 -20.43
N PHE A 2 -13.56 -1.26 -21.09
CA PHE A 2 -12.32 -1.04 -20.33
C PHE A 2 -12.37 0.39 -19.84
N ASP A 3 -12.28 0.58 -18.53
CA ASP A 3 -12.18 1.92 -17.97
C ASP A 3 -10.96 2.62 -18.56
N LYS A 4 -11.13 3.90 -18.89
CA LYS A 4 -10.04 4.76 -19.36
C LYS A 4 -8.91 4.69 -18.32
N LEU A 5 -7.70 4.36 -18.76
CA LEU A 5 -6.50 4.46 -17.93
C LEU A 5 -6.36 5.91 -17.43
N MET A 6 -6.26 6.05 -16.11
CA MET A 6 -6.07 7.35 -15.49
C MET A 6 -4.70 7.92 -15.85
N THR A 7 -4.65 9.22 -16.13
CA THR A 7 -3.37 9.93 -16.25
C THR A 7 -2.75 10.15 -14.87
N ASP A 8 -1.45 10.45 -14.84
CA ASP A 8 -0.75 10.80 -13.61
C ASP A 8 -1.37 12.02 -12.91
N GLN A 9 -1.87 13.00 -13.68
CA GLN A 9 -2.60 14.16 -13.17
C GLN A 9 -3.92 13.78 -12.52
N GLU A 10 -4.69 12.88 -13.15
CA GLU A 10 -5.96 12.37 -12.60
C GLU A 10 -5.73 11.61 -11.30
N ILE A 11 -4.64 10.84 -11.18
CA ILE A 11 -4.27 10.15 -9.94
C ILE A 11 -3.85 11.15 -8.87
N LYS A 12 -2.97 12.11 -9.21
CA LYS A 12 -2.50 13.14 -8.27
C LYS A 12 -3.63 13.99 -7.71
N ALA A 13 -4.64 14.30 -8.53
CA ALA A 13 -5.81 15.08 -8.10
C ALA A 13 -6.66 14.37 -7.02
N LYS A 14 -6.55 13.04 -6.92
CA LYS A 14 -7.22 12.26 -5.88
C LYS A 14 -6.41 12.11 -4.59
N LEU A 15 -5.11 12.42 -4.63
CA LEU A 15 -4.24 12.34 -3.45
C LEU A 15 -4.64 13.39 -2.41
N PHE A 16 -5.02 12.92 -1.23
CA PHE A 16 -5.33 13.79 -0.10
C PHE A 16 -4.12 13.94 0.79
N GLU A 17 -3.57 15.16 0.84
CA GLU A 17 -2.45 15.45 1.73
C GLU A 17 -2.86 15.30 3.20
N ARG A 18 -1.89 14.87 4.01
CA ARG A 18 -2.03 14.86 5.46
C ARG A 18 -1.96 16.30 5.97
N THR A 19 -2.69 16.58 7.05
CA THR A 19 -2.59 17.87 7.75
C THR A 19 -1.21 18.09 8.38
N SER A 20 -0.45 17.02 8.59
CA SER A 20 0.92 17.05 9.07
C SER A 20 1.71 15.90 8.47
N GLU A 21 2.86 16.22 7.89
CA GLU A 21 3.76 15.24 7.27
C GLU A 21 4.40 14.34 8.33
N ILE A 22 4.43 13.03 8.07
CA ILE A 22 5.18 12.09 8.90
C ILE A 22 6.64 12.11 8.43
N LYS A 23 7.50 12.70 9.24
CA LYS A 23 8.95 12.81 8.96
C LYS A 23 9.78 11.70 9.58
N LYS A 24 9.20 10.97 10.54
CA LYS A 24 9.84 9.86 11.24
C LYS A 24 8.97 8.63 11.10
N PHE A 25 9.27 7.87 10.06
CA PHE A 25 8.83 6.49 9.99
C PHE A 25 9.56 5.73 11.09
N GLY A 26 8.84 4.95 11.89
CA GLY A 26 9.43 4.21 13.01
C GLY A 26 10.39 3.11 12.54
N LYS A 27 10.36 1.94 13.19
CA LYS A 27 11.11 0.77 12.74
C LYS A 27 10.45 0.10 11.52
N LEU A 28 10.20 0.86 10.46
CA LEU A 28 9.75 0.28 9.20
C LEU A 28 10.91 -0.54 8.60
N PRO A 29 10.61 -1.63 7.86
CA PRO A 29 11.60 -2.28 7.02
C PRO A 29 12.13 -1.30 5.97
N GLN A 30 13.24 -1.65 5.33
CA GLN A 30 13.71 -0.92 4.16
C GLN A 30 12.69 -1.10 3.03
N LEU A 31 11.98 -0.02 2.69
CA LEU A 31 10.96 0.04 1.65
C LEU A 31 11.34 1.10 0.62
N ASP A 32 10.67 1.08 -0.54
CA ASP A 32 10.86 2.08 -1.59
C ASP A 32 10.71 3.53 -1.10
N ASP A 33 11.61 4.41 -1.53
CA ASP A 33 11.61 5.82 -1.15
C ASP A 33 10.33 6.55 -1.63
N ASN A 34 9.77 6.18 -2.79
CA ASN A 34 8.52 6.79 -3.27
C ASN A 34 7.34 6.36 -2.40
N TYR A 35 7.32 5.09 -1.98
CA TYR A 35 6.29 4.60 -1.07
C TYR A 35 6.40 5.27 0.32
N LEU A 36 7.60 5.40 0.87
CA LEU A 36 7.82 6.14 2.11
C LEU A 36 7.40 7.61 1.97
N SER A 37 7.75 8.27 0.86
CA SER A 37 7.29 9.64 0.60
C SER A 37 5.76 9.73 0.53
N PHE A 38 5.11 8.74 -0.09
CA PHE A 38 3.66 8.65 -0.14
C PHE A 38 3.05 8.54 1.26
N LEU A 39 3.51 7.60 2.09
CA LEU A 39 3.03 7.43 3.47
C LEU A 39 3.23 8.68 4.33
N GLY A 40 4.29 9.45 4.06
CA GLY A 40 4.59 10.68 4.77
C GLY A 40 3.64 11.82 4.46
N LYS A 41 3.21 11.92 3.20
CA LYS A 41 2.54 13.10 2.64
C LYS A 41 1.05 12.91 2.45
N TYR A 42 0.60 11.70 2.19
CA TYR A 42 -0.78 11.43 1.77
C TYR A 42 -1.54 10.52 2.76
N ARG A 43 -2.86 10.65 2.77
CA ARG A 43 -3.78 9.76 3.49
C ARG A 43 -4.08 8.52 2.66
N GLU A 44 -4.71 7.55 3.30
CA GLU A 44 -5.35 6.42 2.60
C GLU A 44 -6.27 6.94 1.48
N ILE A 45 -6.22 6.28 0.34
CA ILE A 45 -6.90 6.73 -0.88
C ILE A 45 -7.48 5.55 -1.63
N GLU A 46 -8.70 5.74 -2.12
CA GLU A 46 -9.31 4.90 -3.16
C GLU A 46 -9.04 5.53 -4.55
N ILE A 47 -8.23 4.86 -5.38
CA ILE A 47 -7.81 5.40 -6.69
C ILE A 47 -8.91 5.16 -7.74
N THR A 48 -9.41 3.95 -7.81
CA THR A 48 -10.58 3.53 -8.59
C THR A 48 -11.53 2.77 -7.67
N PRO A 49 -12.80 2.56 -8.07
CA PRO A 49 -13.68 1.65 -7.34
C PRO A 49 -12.93 0.37 -7.00
N ASP A 50 -13.00 -0.01 -5.72
CA ASP A 50 -12.38 -1.21 -5.16
C ASP A 50 -10.86 -1.21 -5.03
N ILE A 51 -10.07 -0.24 -5.54
CA ILE A 51 -8.60 -0.20 -5.34
C ILE A 51 -8.23 0.85 -4.29
N ILE A 52 -7.80 0.36 -3.12
CA ILE A 52 -7.39 1.19 -1.99
C ILE A 52 -5.88 1.07 -1.79
N ILE A 53 -5.17 2.21 -1.78
CA ILE A 53 -3.79 2.30 -1.28
C ILE A 53 -3.83 2.71 0.18
N LEU A 54 -3.22 1.89 1.04
CA LEU A 54 -3.24 2.08 2.49
C LEU A 54 -2.43 3.31 2.90
N GLY A 55 -3.02 4.11 3.80
CA GLY A 55 -2.29 5.18 4.49
C GLY A 55 -1.38 4.62 5.59
N TYR A 56 -0.53 5.47 6.16
CA TYR A 56 0.47 5.06 7.16
C TYR A 56 -0.11 4.26 8.33
N GLU A 57 -1.18 4.73 8.95
CA GLU A 57 -1.79 4.08 10.11
C GLU A 57 -2.36 2.70 9.76
N THR A 58 -3.10 2.59 8.65
CA THR A 58 -3.69 1.33 8.20
C THR A 58 -2.59 0.37 7.76
N ALA A 59 -1.60 0.83 6.98
CA ALA A 59 -0.48 0.00 6.55
C ALA A 59 0.28 -0.58 7.75
N LEU A 60 0.52 0.19 8.80
CA LEU A 60 1.13 -0.33 10.04
C LEU A 60 0.27 -1.42 10.68
N LYS A 61 -1.03 -1.19 10.80
CA LYS A 61 -1.96 -2.14 11.42
C LYS A 61 -2.01 -3.46 10.64
N GLU A 62 -2.19 -3.41 9.32
CA GLU A 62 -2.29 -4.61 8.48
C GLU A 62 -0.97 -5.38 8.47
N ASN A 63 0.17 -4.69 8.40
CA ASN A 63 1.47 -5.37 8.43
C ASN A 63 1.84 -5.90 9.82
N GLN A 64 1.36 -5.28 10.89
CA GLN A 64 1.46 -5.85 12.23
C GLN A 64 0.64 -7.14 12.33
N TYR A 65 -0.60 -7.14 11.82
CA TYR A 65 -1.42 -8.34 11.77
C TYR A 65 -0.75 -9.46 10.96
N LEU A 66 -0.21 -9.13 9.79
CA LEU A 66 0.55 -10.08 8.96
C LEU A 66 1.75 -10.65 9.72
N HIS A 67 2.48 -9.82 10.46
CA HIS A 67 3.61 -10.26 11.26
C HIS A 67 3.23 -11.21 12.40
N GLU A 68 2.13 -10.92 13.10
CA GLU A 68 1.66 -11.72 14.22
C GLU A 68 1.09 -13.08 13.80
N ASN A 69 0.43 -13.14 12.63
CA ASN A 69 -0.28 -14.34 12.18
C ASN A 69 0.52 -15.16 11.15
N TYR A 70 1.36 -14.51 10.34
CA TYR A 70 2.11 -15.13 9.25
C TYR A 70 3.55 -14.59 9.17
N PRO A 71 4.38 -14.83 10.20
CA PRO A 71 5.71 -14.22 10.34
C PRO A 71 6.61 -14.49 9.12
N GLU A 72 6.61 -15.71 8.58
CA GLU A 72 7.42 -16.09 7.41
C GLU A 72 7.04 -15.32 6.13
N ILE A 73 5.76 -14.95 5.98
CA ILE A 73 5.27 -14.13 4.87
C ILE A 73 5.65 -12.67 5.15
N SER A 74 5.43 -12.21 6.38
CA SER A 74 5.77 -10.85 6.80
C SER A 74 7.24 -10.50 6.62
N GLU A 75 8.16 -11.46 6.66
CA GLU A 75 9.58 -11.23 6.39
C GLU A 75 9.86 -10.90 4.91
N LYS A 76 9.00 -11.38 4.00
CA LYS A 76 9.21 -11.28 2.54
C LYS A 76 8.44 -10.13 1.92
N VAL A 77 7.29 -9.76 2.47
CA VAL A 77 6.38 -8.80 1.86
C VAL A 77 5.90 -7.74 2.83
N TRP A 78 5.39 -6.63 2.27
CA TRP A 78 4.74 -5.55 2.99
C TRP A 78 3.44 -5.16 2.29
N ILE A 79 2.29 -5.23 2.98
CA ILE A 79 0.99 -4.86 2.42
C ILE A 79 0.93 -3.35 2.17
N ILE A 80 0.53 -2.96 0.97
CA ILE A 80 0.40 -1.55 0.55
C ILE A 80 -1.00 -1.18 0.09
N GLY A 81 -1.84 -2.15 -0.21
CA GLY A 81 -3.15 -1.91 -0.80
C GLY A 81 -4.00 -3.15 -0.85
N ARG A 82 -5.28 -2.95 -1.17
CA ARG A 82 -6.26 -4.02 -1.34
C ARG A 82 -7.15 -3.74 -2.53
N THR A 83 -7.65 -4.82 -3.13
CA THR A 83 -8.63 -4.76 -4.21
C THR A 83 -9.82 -5.68 -3.96
N GLY A 84 -11.02 -5.12 -4.10
CA GLY A 84 -12.27 -5.87 -3.96
C GLY A 84 -12.45 -6.50 -2.58
N GLN A 85 -12.84 -7.78 -2.56
CA GLN A 85 -13.24 -8.51 -1.34
C GLN A 85 -12.17 -9.48 -0.83
N GLY A 86 -10.90 -9.29 -1.18
CA GLY A 86 -9.83 -10.14 -0.67
C GLY A 86 -8.49 -10.06 -1.38
N ASP A 87 -8.39 -9.36 -2.52
CA ASP A 87 -7.11 -9.24 -3.21
C ASP A 87 -6.22 -8.22 -2.51
N GLU A 88 -4.92 -8.49 -2.50
CA GLU A 88 -3.95 -7.68 -1.77
C GLU A 88 -2.76 -7.32 -2.64
N TRP A 89 -2.24 -6.11 -2.42
CA TRP A 89 -1.06 -5.58 -3.07
C TRP A 89 0.08 -5.48 -2.06
N PHE A 90 1.27 -5.87 -2.49
CA PHE A 90 2.44 -5.88 -1.63
C PHE A 90 3.66 -5.25 -2.30
N ILE A 91 4.58 -4.77 -1.47
CA ILE A 91 5.99 -4.60 -1.83
C ILE A 91 6.74 -5.87 -1.41
N GLY A 92 7.40 -6.52 -2.35
CA GLY A 92 8.37 -7.57 -2.07
C GLY A 92 9.67 -6.97 -1.52
N LYS A 93 10.03 -7.28 -0.28
CA LYS A 93 11.15 -6.64 0.44
C LYS A 93 12.52 -6.95 -0.13
N GLU A 94 12.68 -8.07 -0.84
CA GLU A 94 13.96 -8.47 -1.43
C GLU A 94 14.33 -7.64 -2.66
N LYS A 95 13.35 -7.40 -3.55
CA LYS A 95 13.56 -6.76 -4.87
C LYS A 95 12.86 -5.43 -5.02
N ASN A 96 12.13 -5.01 -3.99
CA ASN A 96 11.32 -3.79 -3.96
C ASN A 96 10.34 -3.72 -5.14
N ASN A 97 9.78 -4.86 -5.54
CA ASN A 97 8.82 -4.99 -6.64
C ASN A 97 7.39 -5.05 -6.11
N ILE A 98 6.42 -4.64 -6.93
CA ILE A 98 5.00 -4.77 -6.62
C ILE A 98 4.55 -6.20 -6.91
N LEU A 99 3.87 -6.80 -5.95
CA LEU A 99 3.26 -8.12 -6.01
C LEU A 99 1.74 -7.98 -5.85
N PHE A 100 1.00 -8.86 -6.51
CA PHE A 100 -0.45 -8.95 -6.42
C PHE A 100 -0.84 -10.36 -6.00
N TYR A 101 -1.75 -10.46 -5.03
CA TYR A 101 -2.35 -11.70 -4.58
C TYR A 101 -3.82 -11.72 -5.00
N ASP A 102 -4.19 -12.75 -5.77
CA ASP A 102 -5.56 -13.03 -6.17
C ASP A 102 -6.14 -14.06 -5.20
N HIS A 103 -7.06 -13.63 -4.34
CA HIS A 103 -7.64 -14.51 -3.32
C HIS A 103 -8.41 -15.70 -3.90
N ASN A 104 -8.85 -15.61 -5.16
CA ASN A 104 -9.54 -16.72 -5.83
C ASN A 104 -8.59 -17.82 -6.28
N GLN A 105 -7.29 -17.51 -6.41
CA GLN A 105 -6.28 -18.45 -6.91
C GLN A 105 -5.40 -19.03 -5.82
N GLY A 106 -5.45 -18.49 -4.61
CA GLY A 106 -4.66 -18.93 -3.46
C GLY A 106 -3.16 -18.75 -3.68
#